data_AF-A0A6B3D299-F1
#
_entry.id   AF-A0A6B3D299-F1
#
_cell.length_a   1.000
_cell.length_b   1.000
_cell.length_c   1.000
_cell.angle_alpha   90.00
_cell.angle_beta   90.00
_cell.angle_gamma   90.00
#
_symmetry.space_group_name_H-M   'P 1'
#
loop_
_entity.id
_entity.type
_entity.pdbx_description
1 polymer ?
#
loop_
_entity_poly.entity_id
_entity_poly.type
_entity_poly.pdbx_seq_one_letter_code
_entity_poly.pdbx_strand_id
1 'polypeptide(L)'
;MTTAPSASPDLSTVPDAELLRLDHQVCFSLHAASRAFGGYYRRALKDLGLTYSQYLVMLVLWEQGPQSVKAIGERLHLDSGTLSPLLKRLEGAGLVRRERSREDERSVVIDLTDEGAELRERALSVPRGVLAATGLSLDEVLGLQEILSRLTGALGEAVDAD
;
A
#
# COMPACT_ATOMS: atom_id res chain seq x y z
N MET A 1 4.35 28.77 -9.74
CA MET A 1 3.23 29.00 -10.67
C MET A 1 3.23 27.88 -11.70
N THR A 2 2.43 26.85 -11.45
CA THR A 2 2.06 25.85 -12.47
C THR A 2 0.59 25.56 -12.24
N THR A 3 -0.25 26.20 -13.05
CA THR A 3 -1.69 25.96 -13.14
C THR A 3 -1.92 24.59 -13.77
N ALA A 4 -2.53 23.66 -13.02
CA ALA A 4 -3.14 22.47 -13.60
C ALA A 4 -4.57 22.81 -14.07
N PRO A 5 -5.00 22.35 -15.25
CA PRO A 5 -6.37 22.54 -15.70
C PRO A 5 -7.30 21.62 -14.90
N SER A 6 -8.08 22.20 -13.99
CA SER A 6 -9.30 21.58 -13.46
C SER A 6 -10.39 21.64 -14.53
N ALA A 7 -10.33 20.74 -15.50
CA ALA A 7 -11.48 20.46 -16.34
C ALA A 7 -12.13 19.18 -15.82
N SER A 8 -13.25 19.33 -15.10
CA SER A 8 -14.16 18.22 -14.85
C SER A 8 -14.50 17.56 -16.19
N PRO A 9 -14.57 16.22 -16.27
CA PRO A 9 -14.91 15.55 -17.51
C PRO A 9 -16.26 16.06 -18.03
N ASP A 10 -16.30 16.47 -19.29
CA ASP A 10 -17.56 16.84 -19.95
C ASP A 10 -18.36 15.57 -20.27
N LEU A 11 -19.27 15.23 -19.36
CA LEU A 11 -20.15 14.06 -19.48
C LEU A 11 -21.39 14.33 -20.33
N SER A 12 -21.58 15.55 -20.87
CA SER A 12 -22.80 15.93 -21.62
C SER A 12 -23.00 15.13 -22.91
N THR A 13 -21.96 14.44 -23.38
CA THR A 13 -21.96 13.63 -24.61
C THR A 13 -22.06 12.12 -24.34
N VAL A 14 -22.03 11.68 -23.07
CA VAL A 14 -22.09 10.27 -22.69
C VAL A 14 -23.54 9.90 -22.33
N PRO A 15 -24.17 8.93 -23.01
CA PRO A 15 -25.53 8.50 -22.65
C PRO A 15 -25.60 7.94 -21.22
N ASP A 16 -26.66 8.25 -20.47
CA ASP A 16 -26.86 7.77 -19.09
C ASP A 16 -26.73 6.24 -18.96
N ALA A 17 -27.19 5.50 -19.98
CA ALA A 17 -27.05 4.04 -20.01
C ALA A 17 -25.59 3.59 -19.97
N GLU A 18 -24.68 4.34 -20.61
CA GLU A 18 -23.24 4.07 -20.60
C GLU A 18 -22.59 4.43 -19.25
N LEU A 19 -23.13 5.43 -18.54
CA LEU A 19 -22.68 5.82 -17.19
C LEU A 19 -22.97 4.76 -16.13
N LEU A 20 -23.95 3.87 -16.35
CA LEU A 20 -24.31 2.80 -15.41
C LEU A 20 -23.75 1.42 -15.81
N ARG A 21 -22.94 1.34 -16.86
CA ARG A 21 -22.30 0.08 -17.25
C ARG A 21 -21.16 -0.24 -16.30
N LEU A 22 -21.18 -1.46 -15.77
CA LEU A 22 -20.20 -1.94 -14.79
C LEU A 22 -18.76 -1.89 -15.33
N ASP A 23 -18.56 -2.29 -16.59
CA ASP A 23 -17.24 -2.33 -17.22
C ASP A 23 -16.64 -0.92 -17.44
N HIS A 24 -17.47 0.11 -17.39
CA HIS A 24 -17.03 1.52 -17.48
C HIS A 24 -16.76 2.13 -16.10
N GLN A 25 -17.06 1.40 -15.02
CA GLN A 25 -16.80 1.86 -13.66
C GLN A 25 -15.34 1.61 -13.28
N VAL A 26 -14.55 2.68 -13.22
CA VAL A 26 -13.14 2.63 -12.79
C VAL A 26 -12.99 1.98 -11.41
N CYS A 27 -13.93 2.24 -10.49
CA CYS A 27 -13.93 1.62 -9.16
C CYS A 27 -14.05 0.09 -9.22
N PHE A 28 -14.87 -0.45 -10.13
CA PHE A 28 -15.03 -1.89 -10.29
C PHE A 28 -13.75 -2.53 -10.81
N SER A 29 -13.14 -1.94 -11.84
CA SER A 29 -11.84 -2.37 -12.39
C SER A 29 -10.73 -2.32 -11.33
N LEU A 30 -10.69 -1.26 -10.51
CA LEU A 30 -9.73 -1.13 -9.41
C LEU A 30 -9.94 -2.21 -8.34
N HIS A 31 -11.18 -2.51 -7.96
CA HIS A 31 -11.47 -3.59 -7.03
C HIS A 31 -11.10 -4.96 -7.59
N ALA A 32 -11.35 -5.22 -8.88
CA ALA A 32 -10.95 -6.46 -9.54
C ALA A 32 -9.41 -6.61 -9.55
N ALA A 33 -8.68 -5.56 -9.90
CA ALA A 33 -7.23 -5.52 -9.87
C ALA A 33 -6.68 -5.74 -8.44
N SER A 34 -7.25 -5.06 -7.45
CA SER A 34 -6.88 -5.22 -6.03
C SER A 34 -7.07 -6.66 -5.54
N ARG A 35 -8.18 -7.33 -5.91
CA ARG A 35 -8.38 -8.75 -5.61
C ARG A 35 -7.34 -9.64 -6.29
N ALA A 36 -6.99 -9.37 -7.55
CA ALA A 36 -5.96 -10.12 -8.27
C ALA A 36 -4.58 -9.96 -7.62
N PHE A 37 -4.19 -8.73 -7.26
CA PHE A 37 -2.97 -8.46 -6.49
C PHE A 37 -2.98 -9.19 -5.15
N GLY A 38 -4.09 -9.13 -4.40
CA GLY A 38 -4.22 -9.85 -3.13
C GLY A 38 -4.05 -11.36 -3.28
N GLY A 39 -4.59 -11.95 -4.36
CA GLY A 39 -4.38 -13.36 -4.70
C GLY A 39 -2.92 -13.69 -5.01
N TYR A 40 -2.27 -12.85 -5.81
CA TYR A 40 -0.86 -12.99 -6.15
C TYR A 40 0.04 -12.91 -4.91
N TYR A 41 -0.08 -11.85 -4.12
CA TYR A 41 0.74 -11.64 -2.93
C TYR A 41 0.53 -12.72 -1.88
N ARG A 42 -0.70 -13.24 -1.72
CA ARG A 42 -0.94 -14.37 -0.82
C ARG A 42 -0.10 -15.59 -1.20
N ARG A 43 0.04 -15.87 -2.51
CA ARG A 43 0.89 -16.96 -2.98
C ARG A 43 2.37 -16.62 -2.82
N ALA A 44 2.79 -15.43 -3.25
CA ALA A 44 4.20 -15.04 -3.28
C ALA A 44 4.81 -14.91 -1.87
N LEU A 45 4.01 -14.49 -0.89
CA LEU A 45 4.45 -14.28 0.49
C LEU A 45 4.28 -15.52 1.38
N LYS A 46 3.67 -16.59 0.86
CA LYS A 46 3.37 -17.81 1.63
C LYS A 46 4.61 -18.37 2.30
N ASP A 47 5.71 -18.47 1.56
CA ASP A 47 6.97 -19.06 2.05
C ASP A 47 7.73 -18.12 3.00
N LEU A 48 7.38 -16.83 3.00
CA LEU A 48 7.89 -15.84 3.94
C LEU A 48 7.07 -15.79 5.24
N GLY A 49 5.91 -16.44 5.29
CA GLY A 49 5.01 -16.40 6.45
C GLY A 49 4.35 -15.03 6.66
N LEU A 50 4.26 -14.21 5.61
CA LEU A 50 3.73 -12.84 5.68
C LEU A 50 2.38 -12.71 4.96
N THR A 51 1.52 -11.86 5.50
CA THR A 51 0.40 -11.27 4.73
C THR A 51 0.87 -10.05 3.96
N TYR A 52 0.07 -9.57 2.99
CA TYR A 52 0.42 -8.38 2.21
C TYR A 52 0.65 -7.14 3.10
N SER A 53 -0.24 -6.85 4.05
CA SER A 53 -0.09 -5.70 4.96
C SER A 53 1.15 -5.84 5.86
N GLN A 54 1.47 -7.05 6.32
CA GLN A 54 2.70 -7.30 7.08
C GLN A 54 3.94 -7.08 6.22
N TYR A 55 3.93 -7.55 4.97
CA TYR A 55 5.00 -7.30 4.02
C TYR A 55 5.22 -5.80 3.75
N LEU A 56 4.16 -5.00 3.64
CA LEU A 56 4.27 -3.55 3.51
C LEU A 56 4.94 -2.90 4.73
N VAL A 57 4.64 -3.36 5.95
CA VAL A 57 5.34 -2.90 7.16
C VAL A 57 6.83 -3.26 7.08
N MET A 58 7.18 -4.47 6.66
CA MET A 58 8.58 -4.87 6.49
C MET A 58 9.30 -4.02 5.44
N LEU A 59 8.66 -3.69 4.32
CA LEU A 59 9.23 -2.78 3.31
C LEU A 59 9.57 -1.41 3.89
N VAL A 60 8.68 -0.83 4.71
CA VAL A 60 8.93 0.46 5.38
C VAL A 60 10.15 0.36 6.30
N LEU A 61 10.22 -0.70 7.12
CA LEU A 61 11.33 -0.89 8.06
C LEU A 61 12.66 -1.18 7.35
N TRP A 62 12.66 -1.96 6.26
CA TRP A 62 13.86 -2.20 5.46
C TRP A 62 14.34 -0.95 4.71
N GLU A 63 13.45 -0.04 4.34
CA GLU A 63 13.78 1.23 3.67
C GLU A 63 14.30 2.26 4.68
N GLN A 64 13.65 2.39 5.84
CA GLN A 64 13.78 3.55 6.73
C GLN A 64 14.35 3.22 8.11
N GLY A 65 14.63 1.94 8.38
CA GLY A 65 15.09 1.48 9.69
C GLY A 65 13.98 1.52 10.76
N PRO A 66 14.34 1.70 12.04
CA PRO A 66 13.38 1.79 13.13
C PRO A 66 12.38 2.93 12.91
N GLN A 67 11.08 2.68 13.08
CA GLN A 67 10.02 3.66 12.85
C GLN A 67 8.97 3.65 13.95
N SER A 68 8.38 4.81 14.25
CA SER A 68 7.24 4.87 15.17
C SER A 68 5.99 4.23 14.55
N VAL A 69 5.09 3.67 15.38
CA VAL A 69 3.79 3.14 14.89
C VAL A 69 3.02 4.20 14.09
N LYS A 70 3.09 5.47 14.52
CA LYS A 70 2.45 6.59 13.83
C LYS A 70 3.03 6.79 12.43
N ALA A 71 4.36 6.85 12.30
CA ALA A 71 5.02 7.04 11.01
C ALA A 71 4.73 5.89 10.03
N ILE A 72 4.72 4.64 10.53
CA ILE A 72 4.31 3.47 9.73
C ILE A 72 2.88 3.64 9.23
N GLY A 73 1.96 4.10 10.09
CA GLY A 73 0.56 4.31 9.69
C GLY A 73 0.36 5.42 8.69
N GLU A 74 1.04 6.55 8.85
CA GLU A 74 1.02 7.65 7.89
C GLU A 74 1.55 7.19 6.52
N ARG A 75 2.66 6.45 6.49
CA ARG A 75 3.28 5.95 5.26
C ARG A 75 2.41 4.91 4.53
N LEU A 76 1.68 4.08 5.27
CA LEU A 76 0.85 3.02 4.70
C LEU A 76 -0.64 3.39 4.58
N HIS A 77 -1.02 4.60 4.99
CA HIS A 77 -2.41 5.04 5.12
C HIS A 77 -3.27 4.07 5.95
N LEU A 78 -2.71 3.60 7.08
CA LEU A 78 -3.36 2.67 8.00
C LEU A 78 -3.56 3.32 9.37
N ASP A 79 -4.74 3.10 9.95
CA ASP A 79 -5.04 3.51 11.31
C ASP A 79 -4.34 2.62 12.35
N SER A 80 -4.26 3.11 13.58
CA SER A 80 -3.61 2.42 14.69
C SER A 80 -4.34 1.13 15.12
N GLY A 81 -5.65 1.04 14.91
CA GLY A 81 -6.47 -0.15 15.17
C GLY A 81 -6.15 -1.29 14.20
N THR A 82 -5.82 -0.95 12.96
CA THR A 82 -5.34 -1.91 11.95
C THR A 82 -3.88 -2.30 12.18
N LEU A 83 -2.99 -1.35 12.52
CA LEU A 83 -1.56 -1.62 12.70
C LEU A 83 -1.24 -2.42 13.95
N SER A 84 -1.89 -2.13 15.08
CA SER A 84 -1.60 -2.79 16.35
C SER A 84 -1.62 -4.32 16.29
N PRO A 85 -2.67 -4.97 15.73
CA PRO A 85 -2.68 -6.43 15.58
C PRO A 85 -1.70 -6.93 14.49
N LEU A 86 -1.36 -6.13 13.47
CA LEU A 86 -0.35 -6.51 12.47
C LEU A 86 1.05 -6.56 13.10
N LEU A 87 1.42 -5.50 13.82
CA LEU A 87 2.70 -5.37 14.51
C LEU A 87 2.87 -6.42 15.60
N LYS A 88 1.81 -6.71 16.38
CA LYS A 88 1.82 -7.79 17.37
C LYS A 88 2.08 -9.16 16.73
N ARG A 89 1.55 -9.42 15.54
CA ARG A 89 1.80 -10.69 14.82
C ARG A 89 3.24 -10.76 14.28
N LEU A 90 3.78 -9.65 13.78
CA LEU A 90 5.18 -9.59 13.33
C LEU A 90 6.15 -9.81 14.50
N GLU A 91 5.83 -9.22 15.66
CA GLU A 91 6.58 -9.41 16.91
C GLU A 91 6.50 -10.87 17.38
N GLY A 92 5.30 -11.46 17.39
CA GLY A 92 5.11 -12.88 17.71
C GLY A 92 5.78 -13.84 16.73
N ALA A 93 6.04 -13.40 15.49
CA ALA A 93 6.80 -14.14 14.50
C ALA A 93 8.33 -13.92 14.63
N GLY A 94 8.77 -13.09 15.59
CA GLY A 94 10.19 -12.81 15.84
C GLY A 94 10.84 -11.94 14.76
N LEU A 95 10.08 -11.21 13.95
CA LEU A 95 10.60 -10.38 12.85
C LEU A 95 10.82 -8.92 13.23
N VAL A 96 10.11 -8.45 14.26
CA VAL A 96 10.23 -7.09 14.76
C VAL A 96 10.23 -7.11 16.29
N ARG A 97 10.79 -6.06 16.88
CA ARG A 97 10.71 -5.76 18.30
C ARG A 97 10.03 -4.43 18.51
N ARG A 98 9.32 -4.30 19.64
CA ARG A 98 8.59 -3.09 20.01
C ARG A 98 9.23 -2.49 21.24
N GLU A 99 9.66 -1.24 21.14
CA GLU A 99 10.29 -0.52 22.24
C GLU A 99 9.51 0.76 22.53
N ARG A 100 9.36 1.11 23.80
CA ARG A 100 8.90 2.45 24.15
C ARG A 100 10.00 3.43 23.79
N SER A 101 9.63 4.51 23.09
CA SER A 101 10.59 5.56 22.77
C SER A 101 11.12 6.20 24.04
N ARG A 102 12.41 6.54 24.03
CA ARG A 102 13.07 7.28 25.10
C ARG A 102 12.83 8.79 25.00
N GLU A 103 12.44 9.28 23.83
CA GLU A 103 12.20 10.71 23.57
C GLU A 103 10.75 11.10 23.83
N ASP A 104 9.81 10.17 23.61
CA ASP A 104 8.39 10.33 23.94
C ASP A 104 7.86 9.01 24.49
N GLU A 105 7.70 8.92 25.82
CA GLU A 105 7.27 7.72 26.54
C GLU A 105 5.89 7.19 26.09
N ARG A 106 5.11 8.01 25.36
CA ARG A 106 3.80 7.64 24.80
C ARG A 106 3.91 7.00 23.41
N SER A 107 5.08 7.06 22.77
CA SER A 107 5.29 6.52 21.43
C SER A 107 6.00 5.16 21.48
N VAL A 108 5.58 4.26 20.58
CA VAL A 108 6.20 2.95 20.41
C VAL A 108 6.97 2.96 19.10
N VAL A 109 8.25 2.59 19.18
CA VAL A 109 9.14 2.37 18.04
C VAL A 109 9.15 0.89 17.71
N ILE A 110 9.09 0.60 16.42
CA ILE A 110 9.19 -0.72 15.84
C ILE A 110 10.55 -0.81 15.16
N ASP A 111 11.30 -1.85 15.48
CA ASP A 111 12.60 -2.12 14.89
C ASP A 111 12.66 -3.56 14.41
N LEU A 112 13.53 -3.84 13.44
CA LEU A 112 13.77 -5.19 12.96
C LEU A 112 14.54 -5.99 14.01
N THR A 113 14.28 -7.28 14.07
CA THR A 113 15.22 -8.26 14.63
C THR A 113 16.24 -8.66 13.58
N ASP A 114 17.24 -9.43 13.98
CA ASP A 114 18.20 -10.02 13.03
C ASP A 114 17.47 -10.91 12.00
N GLU A 115 16.50 -11.72 12.44
CA GLU A 115 15.67 -12.54 11.56
C GLU A 115 14.81 -11.69 10.62
N GLY A 116 14.29 -10.57 11.10
CA GLY A 116 13.54 -9.60 10.29
C GLY A 116 14.39 -8.93 9.23
N ALA A 117 15.65 -8.62 9.54
CA ALA A 117 16.61 -8.07 8.60
C ALA A 117 17.01 -9.11 7.54
N GLU A 118 17.32 -10.35 7.95
CA GLU A 118 17.67 -11.44 7.04
C GLU A 118 16.55 -11.82 6.08
N LEU A 119 15.28 -11.69 6.51
CA LEU A 119 14.12 -11.97 5.67
C LEU A 119 14.08 -11.11 4.39
N ARG A 120 14.73 -9.94 4.38
CA ARG A 120 14.82 -9.04 3.22
C ARG A 120 15.36 -9.74 1.99
N GLU A 121 16.42 -10.55 2.14
CA GLU A 121 17.08 -11.23 1.02
C GLU A 121 16.14 -12.23 0.35
N ARG A 122 15.32 -12.93 1.16
CA ARG A 122 14.29 -13.85 0.65
C ARG A 122 13.14 -13.10 -0.04
N ALA A 123 12.83 -11.90 0.44
CA ALA A 123 11.77 -11.05 -0.10
C ALA A 123 12.12 -10.37 -1.44
N LEU A 124 13.40 -10.28 -1.84
CA LEU A 124 13.82 -9.66 -3.11
C LEU A 124 13.19 -10.29 -4.36
N SER A 125 12.74 -11.56 -4.26
CA SER A 125 12.05 -12.25 -5.33
C SER A 125 10.63 -11.71 -5.59
N VAL A 126 9.99 -11.11 -4.58
CA VAL A 126 8.58 -10.71 -4.62
C VAL A 126 8.34 -9.53 -5.59
N PRO A 127 9.10 -8.41 -5.53
CA PRO A 127 8.93 -7.30 -6.49
C PRO A 127 9.18 -7.72 -7.95
N ARG A 128 10.18 -8.59 -8.17
CA ARG A 128 10.49 -9.11 -9.51
C ARG A 128 9.37 -10.00 -10.03
N GLY A 129 8.86 -10.87 -9.16
CA GLY A 129 7.76 -11.77 -9.51
C GLY A 129 6.47 -11.02 -9.86
N VAL A 130 6.10 -9.99 -9.08
CA VAL A 130 4.86 -9.26 -9.33
C VAL A 130 4.93 -8.50 -10.64
N LEU A 131 6.07 -7.84 -10.95
CA LEU A 131 6.25 -7.14 -12.22
C LEU A 131 6.20 -8.11 -13.42
N ALA A 132 6.82 -9.28 -13.30
CA ALA A 132 6.75 -10.30 -14.34
C ALA A 132 5.32 -10.84 -14.53
N ALA A 133 4.53 -10.95 -13.45
CA ALA A 133 3.17 -11.47 -13.49
C ALA A 133 2.14 -10.47 -14.04
N THR A 134 2.38 -9.16 -13.92
CA THR A 134 1.48 -8.16 -14.50
C THR A 134 1.64 -8.05 -16.02
N GLY A 135 2.81 -8.40 -16.56
CA GLY A 135 3.11 -8.24 -17.98
C GLY A 135 3.25 -6.78 -18.43
N LEU A 136 3.25 -5.84 -17.50
CA LEU A 136 3.37 -4.41 -17.76
C LEU A 136 4.85 -4.04 -17.96
N SER A 137 5.08 -3.14 -18.91
CA SER A 137 6.34 -2.42 -19.04
C SER A 137 6.56 -1.47 -17.85
N LEU A 138 7.80 -1.02 -17.67
CA LEU A 138 8.13 -0.06 -16.62
C LEU A 138 7.36 1.26 -16.78
N ASP A 139 7.20 1.74 -18.01
CA ASP A 139 6.49 2.98 -18.31
C ASP A 139 5.00 2.86 -17.97
N GLU A 140 4.37 1.72 -18.26
CA GLU A 140 2.97 1.47 -17.87
C GLU A 140 2.81 1.42 -16.35
N VAL A 141 3.76 0.83 -15.63
CA VAL A 141 3.73 0.80 -14.16
C VAL A 141 3.84 2.19 -13.57
N LEU A 142 4.77 3.01 -14.08
CA LEU A 142 4.95 4.39 -13.63
C LEU A 142 3.71 5.25 -13.94
N GLY A 143 3.16 5.13 -15.15
CA GLY A 143 1.93 5.82 -15.54
C GLY A 143 0.73 5.39 -14.70
N LEU A 144 0.60 4.10 -14.39
CA LEU A 144 -0.45 3.60 -13.50
C LEU A 144 -0.31 4.16 -12.08
N GLN A 145 0.91 4.19 -11.53
CA GLN A 145 1.17 4.77 -10.21
C GLN A 145 0.79 6.26 -10.16
N GLU A 146 1.11 7.03 -11.19
CA GLU A 146 0.73 8.44 -11.28
C GLU A 146 -0.79 8.63 -11.30
N ILE A 147 -1.50 7.85 -12.12
CA ILE A 147 -2.97 7.90 -12.22
C ILE A 147 -3.61 7.53 -10.87
N LEU A 148 -3.13 6.45 -10.22
CA LEU A 148 -3.65 6.02 -8.92
C LEU A 148 -3.39 7.07 -7.84
N SER A 149 -2.20 7.68 -7.81
CA SER A 149 -1.88 8.74 -6.85
C SER A 149 -2.78 9.96 -7.02
N ARG A 150 -3.01 10.41 -8.25
CA ARG A 150 -3.94 11.50 -8.56
C ARG A 150 -5.38 11.15 -8.17
N LEU A 151 -5.82 9.93 -8.46
CA LEU A 151 -7.15 9.44 -8.09
C LEU A 151 -7.34 9.44 -6.57
N THR A 152 -6.37 8.92 -5.81
CA THR A 152 -6.42 8.89 -4.35
C THR A 152 -6.46 10.30 -3.76
N GLY A 153 -5.64 11.23 -4.26
CA GLY A 153 -5.64 12.62 -3.81
C GLY A 153 -6.98 13.31 -4.07
N ALA A 154 -7.48 13.24 -5.31
CA ALA A 154 -8.73 13.89 -5.70
C ALA A 154 -9.95 13.36 -4.93
N LEU A 155 -10.03 12.04 -4.69
CA LEU A 155 -11.12 11.44 -3.93
C LEU A 155 -11.01 11.74 -2.42
N GLY A 156 -9.78 11.83 -1.88
CA GLY A 156 -9.57 12.24 -0.49
C GLY A 156 -10.04 13.67 -0.23
N GLU A 157 -9.62 14.61 -1.07
CA GLU A 157 -10.05 16.02 -1.01
C GLU A 157 -11.57 16.18 -1.12
N ALA A 158 -12.21 15.39 -1.99
CA ALA A 158 -13.65 15.43 -2.16
C ALA A 158 -14.43 14.95 -0.92
N VAL A 159 -13.87 14.04 -0.12
CA VAL A 159 -14.51 13.55 1.11
C VAL A 159 -14.27 14.50 2.29
N ASP A 160 -13.12 15.16 2.33
CA ASP A 160 -12.76 16.11 3.41
C ASP A 160 -13.38 17.52 3.21
N ALA A 161 -13.90 17.81 2.02
CA ALA A 161 -14.53 19.09 1.68
C ALA A 161 -16.01 19.21 2.09
N ASP A 162 -16.61 18.12 2.58
CA ASP A 162 -17.97 18.03 3.14
C ASP A 162 -17.97 17.99 4.68
#